data_AF-A0A6C0LP40-F1
#
_entry.id   AF-A0A6C0LP40-F1
#
_cell.length_a   1.000
_cell.length_b   1.000
_cell.length_c   1.000
_cell.angle_alpha   90.00
_cell.angle_beta   90.00
_cell.angle_gamma   90.00
#
_symmetry.space_group_name_H-M   'P 1'
#
loop_
_entity.id
_entity.type
_entity.pdbx_description
1 polymer ?
#
loop_
_entity_poly.entity_id
_entity_poly.type
_entity_poly.pdbx_seq_one_letter_code
_entity_poly.pdbx_strand_id
1 'polypeptide(L)'
;MDGKQDIATLIDVCILNNTHFDIANVIHKILSGKFRYTGDTWQYLKTAAATSDAANAVAEWDTDVNSERFIYAIRTLVCGAFTRRSLYWADTSIEKDERYTDTEVVSTKLLSISSKLKDNKYICVLIKECKQFFLYE
;
A
#
# COMPACT_ATOMS: atom_id res chain seq x y z
N MET A 1 -16.47 12.73 12.31
CA MET A 1 -16.79 12.01 11.06
C MET A 1 -15.54 11.27 10.66
N ASP A 2 -15.45 9.98 10.96
CA ASP A 2 -14.29 9.18 10.60
C ASP A 2 -14.45 8.78 9.12
N GLY A 3 -14.09 9.71 8.24
CA GLY A 3 -14.19 9.53 6.81
C GLY A 3 -13.17 8.48 6.38
N LYS A 4 -13.60 7.23 6.19
CA LYS A 4 -12.81 6.20 5.51
C LYS A 4 -12.45 6.74 4.12
N GLN A 5 -11.27 7.34 3.99
CA GLN A 5 -10.72 7.68 2.69
C GLN A 5 -10.55 6.39 1.91
N ASP A 6 -11.16 6.34 0.72
CA ASP A 6 -11.01 5.21 -0.19
C ASP A 6 -9.54 5.11 -0.65
N ILE A 7 -9.04 3.89 -0.81
CA ILE A 7 -7.66 3.62 -1.23
C ILE A 7 -7.38 4.30 -2.58
N ALA A 8 -8.38 4.36 -3.47
CA ALA A 8 -8.25 5.05 -4.75
C ALA A 8 -7.94 6.55 -4.57
N THR A 9 -8.62 7.21 -3.62
CA THR A 9 -8.38 8.63 -3.31
C THR A 9 -6.98 8.85 -2.76
N LEU A 10 -6.50 7.98 -1.87
CA LEU A 10 -5.14 8.08 -1.33
C LEU A 10 -4.06 7.87 -2.39
N ILE A 11 -4.29 6.93 -3.31
CA ILE A 11 -3.39 6.75 -4.46
C ILE A 11 -3.40 7.98 -5.36
N ASP A 12 -4.57 8.59 -5.61
CA ASP A 12 -4.66 9.81 -6.41
C ASP A 12 -3.93 10.99 -5.75
N VAL A 13 -3.93 11.11 -4.41
CA VAL A 13 -3.13 12.13 -3.69
C VAL A 13 -1.64 12.01 -4.03
N CYS A 14 -1.13 10.79 -4.25
CA CYS A 14 0.27 10.56 -4.60
C CYS A 14 0.66 11.15 -5.98
N ILE A 15 -0.30 11.53 -6.83
CA ILE A 15 -0.09 12.24 -8.09
C ILE A 15 0.40 13.67 -7.84
N LEU A 16 -0.17 14.31 -6.82
CA LEU A 16 0.12 15.68 -6.40
C LEU A 16 1.35 15.69 -5.48
N ASN A 17 1.33 14.81 -4.48
CA ASN A 17 2.36 14.71 -3.45
C ASN A 17 3.01 13.31 -3.52
N ASN A 18 4.08 13.18 -4.29
CA ASN A 18 4.86 11.93 -4.38
C ASN A 18 5.87 11.82 -3.24
N THR A 19 5.44 12.14 -2.01
CA THR A 19 6.30 12.06 -0.83
C THR A 19 6.36 10.62 -0.31
N HIS A 20 7.41 10.29 0.43
CA HIS A 20 7.49 9.00 1.10
C HIS A 20 6.34 8.83 2.11
N PHE A 21 5.91 9.91 2.76
CA PHE A 21 4.81 9.92 3.71
C PHE A 21 3.48 9.51 3.06
N ASP A 22 3.12 10.11 1.93
CA ASP A 22 1.86 9.82 1.23
C ASP A 22 1.82 8.36 0.75
N ILE A 23 2.94 7.87 0.22
CA ILE A 23 3.06 6.48 -0.21
C ILE A 23 3.04 5.52 0.98
N ALA A 24 3.68 5.87 2.10
CA ALA A 24 3.65 5.08 3.33
C ALA A 24 2.24 4.99 3.93
N ASN A 25 1.45 6.07 3.85
CA ASN A 25 0.03 6.04 4.24
C ASN A 25 -0.79 5.11 3.33
N VAL A 26 -0.55 5.10 2.01
CA VAL A 26 -1.18 4.12 1.10
C VAL A 26 -0.79 2.68 1.47
N ILE A 27 0.51 2.44 1.76
CA ILE A 27 1.00 1.13 2.20
C ILE A 27 0.26 0.71 3.48
N HIS A 28 0.14 1.61 4.46
CA HIS A 28 -0.60 1.36 5.70
C HIS A 28 -2.03 0.92 5.42
N LYS A 29 -2.80 1.68 4.64
CA LYS A 29 -4.19 1.33 4.37
C LYS A 29 -4.38 0.00 3.63
N ILE A 30 -3.42 -0.40 2.78
CA ILE A 30 -3.49 -1.67 2.04
C ILE A 30 -3.06 -2.87 2.92
N LEU A 31 -2.14 -2.65 3.86
CA LEU A 31 -1.49 -3.71 4.65
C LEU A 31 -1.95 -3.76 6.12
N SER A 32 -2.74 -2.80 6.58
CA SER A 32 -3.37 -2.81 7.90
C SER A 32 -4.16 -4.10 8.13
N GLY A 33 -4.02 -4.67 9.32
CA GLY A 33 -4.58 -5.98 9.67
C GLY A 33 -3.84 -7.20 9.10
N LYS A 34 -2.80 -7.01 8.28
CA LYS A 34 -1.92 -8.09 7.80
C LYS A 34 -0.50 -7.99 8.35
N PHE A 35 -0.07 -6.78 8.69
CA PHE A 35 1.24 -6.48 9.23
C PHE A 35 1.10 -5.54 10.43
N ARG A 36 2.04 -5.63 11.36
CA ARG A 36 2.16 -4.69 12.49
C ARG A 36 3.62 -4.44 12.83
N TYR A 37 3.90 -3.32 13.49
CA TYR A 37 5.23 -2.98 13.98
C TYR A 37 5.24 -2.94 15.50
N THR A 38 6.13 -3.72 16.13
CA THR A 38 6.15 -3.89 17.60
C THR A 38 7.01 -2.84 18.33
N GLY A 39 7.55 -1.85 17.61
CA GLY A 39 8.55 -0.91 18.12
C GLY A 39 9.97 -1.29 17.70
N ASP A 40 10.26 -2.59 17.61
CA ASP A 40 11.59 -3.12 17.22
C ASP A 40 11.53 -3.95 15.93
N THR A 41 10.48 -4.75 15.75
CA THR A 41 10.39 -5.71 14.64
C THR A 41 9.08 -5.62 13.90
N TRP A 42 9.12 -5.94 12.60
CA TRP A 42 7.91 -6.16 11.81
C TRP A 42 7.38 -7.56 12.08
N GLN A 43 6.06 -7.68 12.12
CA GLN A 43 5.36 -8.96 12.20
C GLN A 43 4.29 -9.02 11.12
N TYR A 44 3.99 -10.23 10.67
CA TYR A 44 2.91 -10.50 9.74
C TYR A 44 1.93 -11.51 10.35
N LEU A 45 0.65 -11.33 10.03
CA LEU A 45 -0.39 -12.25 10.44
C LEU A 45 -0.25 -13.53 9.61
N LYS A 46 -0.02 -14.68 10.25
CA LYS A 46 -0.12 -15.97 9.57
C LYS A 46 -1.57 -16.13 9.14
N THR A 47 -1.81 -16.10 7.83
CA THR A 47 -3.09 -16.57 7.30
C THR A 47 -3.25 -18.02 7.69
N ALA A 48 -4.26 -18.33 8.52
CA ALA A 48 -4.68 -19.70 8.76
C ALA A 48 -5.02 -20.31 7.40
N ALA A 49 -4.13 -21.16 6.89
CA ALA A 49 -4.40 -21.93 5.68
C ALA A 49 -5.64 -22.76 6.00
N ALA A 50 -6.77 -22.44 5.37
CA ALA A 50 -8.10 -23.05 5.49
C ALA A 50 -8.14 -24.39 6.26
N THR A 51 -8.01 -24.32 7.59
CA THR A 51 -8.35 -25.43 8.48
C THR A 51 -9.80 -25.23 8.88
N SER A 52 -10.51 -26.34 9.03
CA SER A 52 -11.96 -26.44 9.16
C SER A 52 -12.58 -25.72 10.38
N ASP A 53 -11.80 -24.99 11.17
CA ASP A 53 -12.22 -24.27 12.39
C ASP A 53 -11.87 -22.78 12.37
N ALA A 54 -11.99 -22.12 11.21
CA ALA A 54 -11.74 -20.69 11.03
C ALA A 54 -12.52 -19.77 12.01
N ALA A 55 -13.62 -20.26 12.61
CA ALA A 55 -14.42 -19.52 13.59
C ALA A 55 -13.71 -19.31 14.94
N ASN A 56 -12.70 -20.12 15.28
CA ASN A 56 -11.96 -20.06 16.55
C ASN A 56 -10.45 -19.86 16.37
N ALA A 57 -9.98 -19.62 15.14
CA ALA A 57 -8.57 -19.42 14.86
C ALA A 57 -8.07 -18.12 15.51
N VAL A 58 -7.22 -18.26 16.54
CA VAL A 58 -6.53 -17.12 17.13
C VAL A 58 -5.54 -16.57 16.10
N ALA A 59 -5.60 -15.25 15.87
CA ALA A 59 -4.66 -14.54 15.01
C ALA A 59 -3.21 -14.77 15.48
N GLU A 60 -2.45 -15.58 14.74
CA GLU A 60 -1.05 -15.87 15.06
C GLU A 60 -0.14 -14.92 14.29
N TRP A 61 0.68 -14.15 15.02
CA TRP A 61 1.63 -13.21 14.45
C TRP A 61 3.03 -13.81 14.46
N ASP A 62 3.73 -13.72 13.32
CA ASP A 62 5.10 -14.20 13.20
C ASP A 62 6.06 -13.05 12.91
N THR A 63 7.32 -13.22 13.31
CA THR A 63 8.35 -12.20 13.09
C THR A 63 8.76 -12.19 11.63
N ASP A 64 8.70 -11.02 11.01
CA ASP A 64 9.15 -10.81 9.65
C ASP A 64 10.64 -10.49 9.62
N VAL A 65 11.46 -11.55 9.67
CA VAL A 65 12.92 -11.44 9.64
C VAL A 65 13.34 -10.67 8.38
N ASN A 66 14.18 -9.64 8.57
CA ASN A 66 14.62 -8.72 7.50
C ASN A 66 13.49 -8.03 6.73
N SER A 67 12.25 -8.03 7.26
CA SER A 67 11.07 -7.45 6.60
C SER A 67 10.76 -8.08 5.23
N GLU A 68 11.14 -9.33 4.98
CA GLU A 68 11.02 -9.97 3.67
C GLU A 68 9.56 -10.09 3.21
N ARG A 69 8.64 -10.43 4.12
CA ARG A 69 7.20 -10.52 3.81
C ARG A 69 6.60 -9.14 3.56
N PHE A 70 7.01 -8.14 4.33
CA PHE A 70 6.57 -6.75 4.14
C PHE A 70 7.05 -6.21 2.78
N ILE A 71 8.32 -6.43 2.43
CA ILE A 71 8.89 -6.09 1.12
C ILE A 71 8.10 -6.79 0.00
N TYR A 72 7.83 -8.08 0.16
CA TYR A 72 7.04 -8.84 -0.82
C TYR A 72 5.63 -8.29 -0.97
N ALA A 73 4.96 -7.94 0.13
CA ALA A 73 3.61 -7.36 0.10
C ALA A 73 3.57 -5.99 -0.57
N ILE A 74 4.57 -5.13 -0.36
CA ILE A 74 4.69 -3.86 -1.10
C ILE A 74 4.83 -4.13 -2.61
N ARG A 75 5.71 -5.05 -3.00
CA ARG A 75 5.95 -5.38 -4.41
C ARG A 75 4.77 -5.98 -5.14
N THR A 76 3.88 -6.64 -4.42
CA THR A 76 2.75 -7.37 -5.02
C THR A 76 1.45 -6.59 -4.85
N LEU A 77 1.03 -6.35 -3.62
CA LEU A 77 -0.27 -5.76 -3.30
C LEU A 77 -0.29 -4.26 -3.57
N VAL A 78 0.71 -3.53 -3.05
CA VAL A 78 0.76 -2.06 -3.17
C VAL A 78 1.12 -1.66 -4.60
N CYS A 79 2.18 -2.24 -5.17
CA CYS A 79 2.53 -2.05 -6.57
C CYS A 79 1.35 -2.37 -7.50
N GLY A 80 0.65 -3.47 -7.25
CA GLY A 80 -0.54 -3.84 -8.02
C GLY A 80 -1.67 -2.82 -7.90
N ALA A 81 -1.87 -2.22 -6.72
CA ALA A 81 -2.88 -1.17 -6.53
C ALA A 81 -2.54 0.10 -7.34
N PHE A 82 -1.28 0.57 -7.31
CA PHE A 82 -0.83 1.69 -8.14
C PHE A 82 -0.93 1.39 -9.64
N THR A 83 -0.55 0.17 -10.07
CA THR A 83 -0.66 -0.25 -11.47
C THR A 83 -2.13 -0.24 -11.93
N ARG A 84 -3.05 -0.84 -11.15
CA ARG A 84 -4.49 -0.84 -11.48
C ARG A 84 -5.06 0.58 -11.53
N ARG A 85 -4.62 1.46 -10.61
CA ARG A 85 -5.08 2.85 -10.61
C ARG A 85 -4.55 3.64 -11.81
N SER A 86 -3.31 3.38 -12.23
CA SER A 86 -2.76 3.92 -13.48
C SER A 86 -3.59 3.49 -14.70
N LEU A 87 -3.90 2.20 -14.82
CA LEU A 87 -4.74 1.68 -15.92
C LEU A 87 -6.13 2.32 -15.94
N TYR A 88 -6.77 2.46 -14.76
CA TYR A 88 -8.05 3.16 -14.65
C TYR A 88 -7.97 4.57 -15.28
N TRP A 89 -6.92 5.34 -14.97
CA TRP A 89 -6.77 6.69 -15.52
C TRP A 89 -6.41 6.69 -17.01
N ALA A 90 -5.66 5.70 -17.49
CA ALA A 90 -5.40 5.53 -18.92
C ALA A 90 -6.68 5.27 -19.73
N ASP A 91 -7.62 4.50 -19.16
CA ASP A 91 -8.88 4.14 -19.81
C ASP A 91 -10.00 5.18 -19.56
N THR A 92 -9.76 6.17 -18.69
CA THR A 92 -10.73 7.22 -18.36
C THR A 92 -10.67 8.33 -19.41
N SER A 93 -11.78 8.52 -20.14
CA SER A 93 -11.95 9.66 -21.03
C SER A 93 -12.04 10.98 -20.24
N ILE A 94 -11.37 12.02 -20.73
CA ILE A 94 -11.34 13.39 -20.15
C ILE A 94 -12.74 13.94 -19.86
N GLU A 95 -13.77 13.48 -20.58
CA GLU A 95 -15.17 13.91 -20.41
C GLU A 95 -15.84 13.43 -19.11
N LYS A 96 -15.21 12.55 -18.31
CA LYS A 96 -15.84 11.90 -17.14
C LYS A 96 -15.31 12.36 -15.78
N ASP A 97 -14.22 13.12 -15.71
CA ASP A 97 -13.63 13.54 -14.43
C ASP A 97 -12.97 14.92 -14.53
N GLU A 98 -13.56 15.93 -13.89
CA GLU A 98 -13.07 17.31 -13.91
C GLU A 98 -11.82 17.53 -13.03
N ARG A 99 -11.42 16.55 -12.20
CA ARG A 99 -10.30 16.71 -11.26
C ARG A 99 -8.95 16.79 -11.95
N TYR A 100 -8.82 16.15 -13.12
CA TYR A 100 -7.58 16.12 -13.89
C TYR A 100 -7.86 16.31 -15.38
N THR A 101 -7.30 17.37 -15.95
CA THR A 101 -7.47 17.72 -17.37
C THR A 101 -6.64 16.84 -18.32
N ASP A 102 -5.67 16.09 -17.79
CA ASP A 102 -4.77 15.22 -18.54
C ASP A 102 -4.61 13.89 -17.80
N THR A 103 -5.44 12.93 -18.18
CA THR A 103 -5.49 11.59 -17.54
C THR A 103 -4.30 10.72 -17.94
N GLU A 104 -3.64 11.02 -19.07
CA GLU A 104 -2.41 10.33 -19.52
C GLU A 104 -1.22 10.68 -18.61
N VAL A 105 -1.07 11.97 -18.28
CA VAL A 105 -0.05 12.44 -17.32
C VAL A 105 -0.27 11.81 -15.94
N VAL A 106 -1.54 11.73 -15.50
CA VAL A 106 -1.90 11.06 -14.25
C VAL A 106 -1.48 9.59 -14.27
N SER A 107 -1.88 8.85 -15.30
CA SER A 107 -1.55 7.44 -15.46
C SER A 107 -0.03 7.22 -15.42
N THR A 108 0.73 8.03 -16.17
CA THR A 108 2.18 7.94 -16.25
C THR A 108 2.86 8.19 -14.90
N LYS A 109 2.39 9.17 -14.13
CA LYS A 109 2.90 9.44 -12.78
C LYS A 109 2.68 8.26 -11.84
N LEU A 110 1.49 7.68 -11.84
CA LEU A 110 1.17 6.50 -11.02
C LEU A 110 2.00 5.28 -11.42
N LEU A 111 2.21 5.07 -12.73
CA LEU A 111 3.06 4.00 -13.22
C LEU A 111 4.53 4.20 -12.80
N SER A 112 5.02 5.43 -12.79
CA SER A 112 6.36 5.77 -12.29
C SER A 112 6.53 5.40 -10.82
N ILE A 113 5.55 5.71 -9.97
CA ILE A 113 5.54 5.29 -8.55
C ILE A 113 5.55 3.77 -8.46
N SER A 114 4.68 3.10 -9.21
CA SER A 114 4.63 1.63 -9.26
C SER A 114 5.96 0.99 -9.66
N SER A 115 6.72 1.62 -10.57
CA SER A 115 8.04 1.16 -10.97
C SER A 115 9.05 1.28 -9.82
N LYS A 116 9.05 2.40 -9.09
CA LYS A 116 9.91 2.61 -7.92
C LYS A 116 9.65 1.58 -6.81
N LEU A 117 8.40 1.13 -6.64
CA LEU A 117 8.03 0.07 -5.70
C LEU A 117 8.60 -1.33 -6.04
N LYS A 118 9.41 -1.45 -7.10
CA LYS A 118 10.18 -2.66 -7.41
C LYS A 118 11.64 -2.55 -6.91
N ASP A 119 12.13 -1.34 -6.68
CA ASP A 119 13.49 -1.07 -6.22
C ASP A 119 13.65 -1.32 -4.71
N ASN A 120 14.63 -2.14 -4.34
CA ASN A 120 14.88 -2.50 -2.95
C ASN A 120 15.25 -1.28 -2.09
N LYS A 121 16.08 -0.37 -2.59
CA LYS A 121 16.57 0.77 -1.80
C LYS A 121 15.41 1.69 -1.46
N TYR A 122 14.55 1.96 -2.44
CA TYR A 122 13.35 2.76 -2.27
C TYR A 122 12.37 2.12 -1.28
N ILE A 123 12.09 0.83 -1.42
CA ILE A 123 11.22 0.10 -0.47
C ILE A 123 11.78 0.20 0.96
N CYS A 124 13.09 0.05 1.17
CA CYS A 124 13.70 0.19 2.49
C CYS A 124 13.48 1.58 3.11
N VAL A 125 13.43 2.64 2.31
CA VAL A 125 13.08 3.99 2.80
C VAL A 125 11.61 4.04 3.21
N LEU A 126 10.72 3.52 2.37
CA LEU A 126 9.28 3.48 2.67
C LEU A 126 8.96 2.66 3.92
N ILE A 127 9.63 1.53 4.15
CA ILE A 127 9.44 0.71 5.35
C ILE A 127 9.77 1.50 6.62
N LYS A 128 10.81 2.34 6.59
CA LYS A 128 11.13 3.23 7.73
C LYS A 128 10.02 4.24 7.96
N GLU A 129 9.53 4.85 6.89
CA GLU A 129 8.42 5.81 6.93
C GLU A 129 7.12 5.15 7.42
N CYS A 130 6.88 3.89 7.07
CA CYS A 130 5.68 3.15 7.46
C CYS A 130 5.55 2.99 8.98
N LYS A 131 6.66 2.96 9.73
CA LYS A 131 6.63 2.71 11.18
C LYS A 131 5.65 3.63 11.92
N GLN A 132 5.58 4.90 11.55
CA GLN A 132 4.70 5.88 12.20
C GLN A 132 3.20 5.54 12.08
N PHE A 133 2.80 4.77 11.07
CA PHE A 133 1.41 4.40 10.82
C PHE A 133 1.01 3.05 11.44
N PHE A 134 2.00 2.19 11.72
CA PHE A 134 1.79 0.85 12.29
C PHE A 134 2.13 0.76 13.78
N LEU A 135 2.65 1.84 14.37
CA LEU A 135 2.72 1.96 15.82
C LEU A 135 1.29 2.08 16.35
N TYR A 136 0.97 1.28 17.38
CA TYR A 136 -0.33 1.25 18.07
C TYR A 136 -1.50 0.54 17.36
N GLU A 137 -1.23 -0.32 16.37
CA GLU A 137 -2.20 -1.35 15.91
C GLU A 137 -2.19 -2.62 16.79
#